data_AF-A0AAD5PQ47-F1
#
_entry.id   AF-A0AAD5PQ47-F1
#
_cell.length_a   1.000
_cell.length_b   1.000
_cell.length_c   1.000
_cell.angle_alpha   90.00
_cell.angle_beta   90.00
_cell.angle_gamma   90.00
#
_symmetry.space_group_name_H-M   'P 1'
#
loop_
_entity.id
_entity.type
_entity.pdbx_description
1 polymer ?
#
loop_
_entity_poly.entity_id
_entity_poly.type
_entity_poly.pdbx_seq_one_letter_code
_entity_poly.pdbx_strand_id
1 'polypeptide(L)'
;MEKKIAVMDRCKVLVLVEADKLLSQDFMGMLDRIISFLPTKRQILLYSAAFPATVEEFMRKHIDNPYEINLMEELTLKGVKKYCHKYKPAGMPTQSLPLYLRQHSNCFATQKEMGFACS
;
A
#
# COMPACT_ATOMS: atom_id res chain seq x y z
N MET A 1 26.44 8.19 14.13
CA MET A 1 26.38 9.21 15.20
C MET A 1 25.00 9.86 15.16
N GLU A 2 24.24 9.79 16.25
CA GLU A 2 23.01 10.58 16.42
C GLU A 2 23.40 12.00 16.82
N LYS A 3 23.00 12.99 16.03
CA LYS A 3 23.20 14.41 16.36
C LYS A 3 21.93 14.92 17.05
N LYS A 4 22.07 15.49 18.26
CA LYS A 4 20.96 16.11 19.01
C LYS A 4 20.59 17.48 18.42
N ILE A 5 20.05 17.46 17.20
CA ILE A 5 19.68 18.68 16.46
C ILE A 5 18.24 19.14 16.72
N ALA A 6 17.38 18.25 17.23
CA ALA A 6 15.98 18.53 17.50
C ALA A 6 15.57 17.91 18.84
N VAL A 7 14.73 18.64 19.57
CA VAL A 7 14.11 18.18 20.82
C VAL A 7 12.63 17.95 20.54
N MET A 8 12.17 16.72 20.73
CA MET A 8 10.81 16.29 20.34
C MET A 8 9.93 15.90 21.55
N ASP A 9 10.41 16.16 22.77
CA ASP A 9 9.77 15.86 24.06
C ASP A 9 8.37 16.46 24.26
N ARG A 10 8.01 17.49 23.50
CA ARG A 10 6.71 18.16 23.54
C ARG A 10 5.88 17.99 22.27
N CYS A 11 6.31 17.14 21.35
CA CYS A 11 5.59 16.89 20.10
C CYS A 11 4.34 16.04 20.37
N LYS A 12 3.17 16.66 20.30
CA LYS A 12 1.88 16.01 20.57
C LYS A 12 1.24 15.37 19.35
N VAL A 13 1.65 15.78 18.14
CA VAL A 13 1.02 15.35 16.88
C VAL A 13 2.10 14.96 15.88
N LEU A 14 1.99 13.76 15.33
CA LEU A 14 2.80 13.29 14.21
C LEU A 14 1.88 13.17 12.99
N VAL A 15 2.27 13.80 11.88
CA VAL A 15 1.54 13.71 10.60
C VAL A 15 2.42 12.97 9.60
N LEU A 16 1.90 11.86 9.07
CA LEU A 16 2.55 11.06 8.03
C LEU A 16 1.79 11.25 6.72
N VAL A 17 2.48 11.78 5.71
CA VAL A 17 1.96 11.99 4.35
C VAL A 17 2.66 11.02 3.42
N GLU A 18 1.93 10.47 2.44
CA GLU A 18 2.42 9.37 1.60
C GLU A 18 2.88 8.17 2.44
N ALA A 19 2.05 7.78 3.42
CA ALA A 19 2.44 6.78 4.41
C ALA A 19 2.72 5.39 3.81
N ASP A 20 2.10 5.05 2.68
CA ASP A 20 2.43 3.87 1.87
C ASP A 20 3.90 3.83 1.41
N LYS A 21 4.50 4.99 1.13
CA LYS A 21 5.94 5.09 0.80
C LYS A 21 6.81 5.14 2.06
N LEU A 22 6.39 5.91 3.07
CA LEU A 22 7.13 6.04 4.34
C LEU A 22 7.20 4.73 5.15
N LEU A 23 6.24 3.84 4.95
CA LEU A 23 6.15 2.54 5.61
C LEU A 23 6.55 1.39 4.68
N SER A 24 7.33 1.68 3.64
CA SER A 24 8.03 0.64 2.89
C SER A 24 9.14 0.02 3.77
N GLN A 25 9.60 -1.17 3.38
CA GLN A 25 10.60 -1.93 4.15
C GLN A 25 11.88 -1.12 4.45
N ASP A 26 12.25 -0.19 3.58
CA ASP A 26 13.47 0.62 3.73
C ASP A 26 13.35 1.70 4.81
N PHE A 27 12.13 2.17 5.10
CA PHE A 27 11.89 3.34 5.96
C PHE A 27 11.26 3.00 7.32
N MET A 28 10.64 1.83 7.49
CA MET A 28 9.99 1.45 8.76
C MET A 28 10.93 1.56 9.97
N GLY A 29 12.17 1.07 9.86
CA GLY A 29 13.13 1.14 10.97
C GLY A 29 13.54 2.58 11.33
N MET A 30 13.59 3.47 10.35
CA MET A 30 13.84 4.90 10.57
C MET A 30 12.67 5.56 11.30
N LEU A 31 11.44 5.20 10.89
CA LEU A 31 10.22 5.79 11.43
C LEU A 31 9.96 5.32 12.87
N ASP A 32 10.19 4.04 13.17
CA ASP A 32 10.19 3.50 14.55
C ASP A 32 11.19 4.25 15.45
N ARG A 33 12.36 4.61 14.91
CA ARG A 33 13.37 5.40 15.63
C ARG A 33 12.93 6.84 15.86
N ILE A 34 12.26 7.49 14.91
CA ILE A 34 11.71 8.84 15.12
C ILE A 34 10.64 8.81 16.23
N ILE A 35 9.76 7.80 16.17
CA ILE A 35 8.66 7.62 17.13
C ILE A 35 9.17 7.36 18.55
N SER A 36 10.32 6.70 18.72
CA SER A 36 10.90 6.47 20.05
C SER A 36 11.35 7.76 20.75
N PHE A 37 11.61 8.83 20.01
CA PHE A 37 11.91 10.15 20.56
C PHE A 37 10.66 11.00 20.86
N LEU A 38 9.49 10.57 20.40
CA LEU A 38 8.24 11.25 20.65
C LEU A 38 7.64 10.82 22.00
N PRO A 39 6.85 11.66 22.68
CA PRO A 39 6.11 11.29 23.89
C PRO A 39 5.14 10.14 23.63
N THR A 40 4.96 9.25 24.62
CA THR A 40 4.04 8.11 24.53
C THR A 40 2.61 8.54 24.20
N LYS A 41 2.15 9.62 24.85
CA LYS A 41 0.84 10.23 24.56
C LYS A 41 0.98 11.22 23.41
N ARG A 42 0.62 10.78 22.22
CA ARG A 42 0.66 11.54 20.96
C ARG A 42 -0.52 11.15 20.07
N GLN A 43 -0.95 12.06 19.22
CA GLN A 43 -1.89 11.81 18.15
C GLN A 43 -1.10 11.54 16.86
N ILE A 44 -1.49 10.52 16.09
CA ILE A 44 -0.92 10.24 14.78
C ILE A 44 -2.01 10.45 13.73
N LEU A 45 -1.70 11.24 12.71
CA LEU A 45 -2.51 11.42 11.52
C LEU A 45 -1.78 10.77 10.34
N LEU A 46 -2.44 9.87 9.64
CA LEU A 46 -1.87 9.10 8.55
C LEU A 46 -2.66 9.37 7.27
N TYR A 47 -1.98 9.89 6.25
CA TYR A 47 -2.53 10.14 4.92
C TYR A 47 -1.78 9.28 3.90
N SER A 48 -2.54 8.46 3.18
CA SER A 48 -1.98 7.52 2.22
C SER A 48 -2.90 7.37 1.01
N ALA A 49 -2.31 7.16 -0.18
CA ALA A 49 -3.06 6.88 -1.39
C ALA A 49 -3.42 5.38 -1.49
N ALA A 50 -2.54 4.51 -1.00
CA ALA A 50 -2.75 3.07 -0.91
C ALA A 50 -2.74 2.59 0.54
N PHE A 51 -3.33 1.41 0.77
CA PHE A 51 -3.39 0.80 2.11
C PHE A 51 -2.80 -0.61 2.11
N PRO A 52 -1.48 -0.77 1.90
CA PRO A 52 -0.81 -2.06 1.99
C PRO A 52 -0.78 -2.57 3.44
N ALA A 53 -0.51 -3.87 3.62
CA ALA A 53 -0.43 -4.50 4.93
C ALA A 53 0.57 -3.83 5.90
N THR A 54 1.62 -3.19 5.38
CA THR A 54 2.59 -2.45 6.21
C THR A 54 1.99 -1.20 6.86
N VAL A 55 1.08 -0.51 6.19
CA VAL A 55 0.33 0.62 6.77
C VAL A 55 -0.59 0.13 7.87
N GLU A 56 -1.32 -0.96 7.62
CA GLU A 56 -2.21 -1.57 8.60
C GLU A 56 -1.47 -2.07 9.84
N GLU A 57 -0.31 -2.71 9.66
CA GLU A 57 0.56 -3.16 10.74
C GLU A 57 1.09 -1.98 11.58
N PHE A 58 1.53 -0.91 10.92
CA PHE A 58 1.95 0.31 11.59
C PHE A 58 0.82 0.92 12.43
N MET A 59 -0.38 1.02 11.87
CA MET A 59 -1.55 1.55 12.59
C MET A 59 -1.85 0.74 13.85
N ARG A 60 -1.88 -0.59 13.75
CA ARG A 60 -2.07 -1.46 14.92
C ARG A 60 -1.01 -1.29 15.99
N LYS A 61 0.25 -1.04 15.59
CA LYS A 61 1.38 -0.92 16.51
C LYS A 61 1.43 0.43 17.22
N HIS A 62 1.05 1.51 16.54
CA HIS A 62 1.34 2.87 16.99
C HIS A 62 0.12 3.77 17.21
N ILE A 63 -1.07 3.38 16.73
CA ILE A 63 -2.29 4.18 16.84
C ILE A 63 -3.32 3.42 17.67
N ASP A 64 -3.70 4.00 18.81
CA ASP A 64 -4.75 3.45 19.65
C ASP A 64 -6.14 3.90 19.14
N ASN A 65 -7.05 2.94 18.95
CA ASN A 65 -8.41 3.13 18.45
C ASN A 65 -8.53 4.13 17.25
N PRO A 66 -7.95 3.83 16.08
CA PRO A 66 -7.92 4.74 14.94
C PRO A 66 -9.32 5.00 14.37
N TYR A 67 -9.61 6.25 14.04
CA TYR A 67 -10.75 6.61 13.19
C TYR A 67 -10.33 6.55 11.73
N GLU A 68 -10.83 5.54 10.99
CA GLU A 68 -10.49 5.32 9.58
C GLU A 68 -11.54 5.93 8.65
N ILE A 69 -11.07 6.71 7.67
CA ILE A 69 -11.89 7.17 6.55
C ILE A 69 -11.29 6.55 5.29
N ASN A 70 -11.94 5.53 4.74
CA ASN A 70 -11.52 4.88 3.51
C ASN A 70 -12.46 5.25 2.37
N LEU A 71 -11.93 5.97 1.38
CA LEU A 71 -12.67 6.43 0.20
C LEU A 71 -12.56 5.46 -0.99
N MET A 72 -11.91 4.30 -0.82
CA MET A 72 -11.91 3.26 -1.84
C MET A 72 -13.28 2.56 -1.86
N GLU A 73 -14.24 3.16 -2.56
CA GLU A 73 -15.29 2.36 -3.20
C GLU A 73 -14.59 1.38 -4.15
N GLU A 74 -15.04 0.13 -4.16
CA GLU A 74 -14.54 -0.92 -5.02
C GLU A 74 -14.39 -0.38 -6.45
N LEU A 75 -13.15 -0.08 -6.87
CA LEU A 75 -12.82 0.38 -8.22
C LEU A 75 -13.01 -0.81 -9.18
N THR A 76 -14.26 -1.21 -9.38
CA THR A 76 -14.71 -1.66 -10.69
C THR A 76 -14.75 -0.40 -11.53
N LEU A 77 -13.63 -0.10 -12.19
CA LEU A 77 -13.69 0.73 -13.40
C LEU A 77 -14.83 0.13 -14.24
N LYS A 78 -15.94 0.85 -14.39
CA LYS A 78 -17.06 0.38 -15.22
C LYS A 78 -16.50 0.08 -16.61
N GLY A 79 -16.40 -1.20 -16.96
CA GLY A 79 -15.80 -1.67 -18.21
C GLY A 79 -14.54 -2.54 -18.09
N VAL A 80 -13.91 -2.65 -16.91
CA VAL A 80 -12.73 -3.52 -16.71
C VAL A 80 -13.09 -4.73 -15.85
N LYS A 81 -13.20 -5.90 -16.47
CA LYS A 81 -13.38 -7.19 -15.77
C LYS A 81 -12.05 -7.64 -15.17
N LYS A 82 -11.98 -7.69 -13.83
CA LYS A 82 -10.82 -8.24 -13.11
C LYS A 82 -11.01 -9.74 -12.92
N TYR A 83 -10.06 -10.54 -13.41
CA TYR A 83 -9.99 -11.98 -13.13
C TYR A 83 -8.83 -12.25 -12.17
N CYS A 84 -9.12 -12.77 -10.96
CA CYS A 84 -8.10 -13.22 -10.02
C CYS A 84 -8.18 -14.75 -9.87
N HIS A 85 -7.11 -15.46 -10.23
CA HIS A 85 -6.99 -16.89 -9.99
C HIS A 85 -6.10 -17.13 -8.77
N LYS A 86 -6.67 -17.61 -7.66
CA LYS A 86 -5.89 -17.95 -6.45
C LYS A 86 -5.35 -19.37 -6.60
N TYR A 87 -4.03 -19.51 -6.71
CA TYR A 87 -3.36 -20.82 -6.71
C TYR A 87 -2.89 -21.18 -5.29
N LYS A 88 -3.24 -22.37 -4.80
CA LYS A 88 -2.62 -22.98 -3.62
C LYS A 88 -1.62 -24.03 -4.11
N PRO A 89 -0.31 -23.89 -3.89
CA PRO A 89 0.64 -24.92 -4.29
C PRO A 89 0.61 -26.04 -3.25
N ALA A 90 0.11 -27.19 -3.64
CA ALA A 90 0.37 -28.44 -2.93
C ALA A 90 0.75 -29.51 -3.96
N GLY A 91 2.06 -29.68 -4.17
CA GLY A 91 2.63 -30.92 -4.70
C GLY A 91 2.35 -31.31 -6.16
N MET A 92 2.30 -30.37 -7.12
CA MET A 92 2.27 -30.71 -8.55
C MET A 92 3.50 -30.17 -9.32
N PRO A 93 4.02 -30.94 -10.31
CA PRO A 93 5.16 -30.52 -11.11
C PRO A 93 4.78 -29.36 -12.04
N THR A 94 5.67 -28.37 -12.08
CA THR A 94 5.58 -27.10 -12.82
C THR A 94 5.56 -27.30 -14.34
N GLN A 95 4.46 -27.75 -14.94
CA GLN A 95 4.33 -27.82 -16.41
C GLN A 95 3.01 -27.30 -16.99
N SER A 96 2.06 -26.83 -16.19
CA SER A 96 0.75 -26.39 -16.72
C SER A 96 0.62 -24.89 -17.05
N LEU A 97 1.59 -24.04 -16.67
CA LEU A 97 1.49 -22.59 -16.97
C LEU A 97 1.46 -22.27 -18.49
N PRO A 98 2.31 -22.89 -19.34
CA PRO A 98 2.29 -22.61 -20.78
C PRO A 98 1.03 -23.13 -21.50
N LEU A 99 0.44 -24.23 -21.02
CA LEU A 99 -0.79 -24.78 -21.60
C LEU A 99 -2.02 -23.91 -21.25
N TYR A 100 -2.04 -23.33 -20.05
CA TYR A 100 -3.16 -22.49 -19.59
C TYR A 100 -3.17 -21.11 -20.27
N LEU A 101 -2.00 -20.47 -20.44
CA LEU A 101 -1.88 -19.20 -21.16
C LEU A 101 -2.25 -19.32 -22.65
N ARG A 102 -2.16 -20.52 -23.23
CA ARG A 102 -2.57 -20.82 -24.61
C ARG A 102 -4.08 -20.89 -24.82
N GLN A 103 -4.87 -21.16 -23.78
CA GLN A 103 -6.35 -21.19 -23.87
C GLN A 103 -7.00 -19.82 -23.62
N HIS A 104 -6.24 -18.84 -23.10
CA HIS A 104 -6.73 -17.50 -22.78
C HIS A 104 -5.95 -16.36 -23.47
N SER A 105 -5.31 -16.65 -24.61
CA SER A 105 -4.53 -15.71 -25.43
C SER A 105 -5.34 -14.54 -26.02
N ASN A 106 -6.67 -14.55 -25.94
CA ASN A 106 -7.52 -13.48 -26.48
C ASN A 106 -7.79 -12.31 -25.49
N CYS A 107 -7.12 -12.23 -24.35
CA CYS A 107 -7.36 -11.16 -23.35
C CYS A 107 -6.16 -10.25 -23.06
N PHE A 108 -5.07 -10.31 -23.83
CA PHE A 108 -4.01 -9.31 -23.75
C PHE A 108 -4.13 -8.28 -24.88
N ALA A 109 -4.68 -7.13 -24.51
CA ALA A 109 -4.68 -5.83 -25.16
C ALA A 109 -3.92 -5.68 -26.51
N THR A 110 -4.65 -5.36 -27.58
CA THR A 110 -4.19 -4.39 -28.57
C THR A 110 -4.59 -2.99 -28.11
N GLN A 111 -3.69 -2.33 -27.37
CA GLN A 111 -3.62 -0.87 -27.33
C GLN A 111 -2.69 -0.43 -28.46
N LYS A 112 -3.26 -0.17 -29.65
CA LYS A 112 -2.65 0.72 -30.65
C LYS A 112 -3.78 1.22 -31.54
N GLU A 113 -3.78 2.53 -31.78
CA GLU A 113 -4.76 3.32 -32.55
C GLU A 113 -5.95 3.87 -31.74
N MET A 114 -5.65 4.79 -30.82
CA MET A 114 -6.57 5.89 -30.54
C MET A 114 -6.13 7.11 -31.35
N GLY A 115 -6.61 7.18 -32.58
CA GLY A 115 -6.77 8.41 -33.32
C GLY A 115 -8.26 8.65 -33.51
N PHE A 116 -8.94 9.26 -32.54
CA PHE A 116 -10.19 9.94 -32.79
C PHE A 116 -10.26 11.23 -31.98
N ALA A 117 -10.45 12.31 -32.74
CA ALA A 117 -10.49 13.68 -32.30
C ALA A 117 -11.74 13.95 -31.45
N CYS A 118 -11.60 14.95 -30.58
CA CYS A 118 -12.70 15.68 -29.98
C CYS A 118 -13.55 16.32 -31.08
N SER A 119 -14.78 15.86 -31.31
CA SER A 119 -16.04 16.62 -31.45
C SER A 119 -17.19 15.68 -31.82
#